data_AF-A0AA86MKJ0-F1
#
_entry.id   AF-A0AA86MKJ0-F1
#
_cell.length_a   1.000
_cell.length_b   1.000
_cell.length_c   1.000
_cell.angle_alpha   90.00
_cell.angle_beta   90.00
_cell.angle_gamma   90.00
#
_symmetry.space_group_name_H-M   'P 1'
#
loop_
_entity.id
_entity.type
_entity.pdbx_description
1 polymer ?
#
loop_
_entity_poly.entity_id
_entity_poly.type
_entity_poly.pdbx_seq_one_letter_code
_entity_poly.pdbx_strand_id
1 'polypeptide(L)'
;MKISDRLSSRDVDKKGKQESLSRSDVSGSPFVRTLTRNRSEFENHEQELQILKDELDKVGNELEREPTIANFRTFRDLIGRITKNVTSHAYRLQRVGGTTLNPRCFEIITVIDREADNLYRLIMTENKDRLAITNKILELKGLVVDLKI
;
A
#
# COMPACT_ATOMS: atom_id res chain seq x y z
N MET A 1 69.30 -9.89 -15.14
CA MET A 1 68.46 -10.44 -16.24
C MET A 1 67.26 -9.51 -16.38
N LYS A 2 67.26 -8.63 -17.39
CA LYS A 2 66.20 -7.65 -17.66
C LYS A 2 65.20 -8.29 -18.63
N ILE A 3 63.95 -8.45 -18.21
CA ILE A 3 62.88 -8.94 -19.09
C ILE A 3 62.26 -7.70 -19.73
N SER A 4 62.45 -7.58 -21.04
CA SER A 4 61.90 -6.50 -21.87
C SER A 4 60.44 -6.77 -22.21
N ASP A 5 59.57 -5.84 -21.82
CA ASP A 5 58.20 -5.71 -22.32
C ASP A 5 58.18 -5.53 -23.84
N ARG A 6 57.54 -6.46 -24.55
CA ARG A 6 56.92 -6.19 -25.85
C ARG A 6 55.62 -6.98 -25.96
N LEU A 7 54.54 -6.38 -25.49
CA LEU A 7 53.19 -6.76 -25.91
C LEU A 7 53.00 -6.27 -27.34
N SER A 8 52.99 -7.20 -28.30
CA SER A 8 52.59 -6.91 -29.67
C SER A 8 51.09 -6.64 -29.71
N SER A 9 50.70 -5.37 -29.83
CA SER A 9 49.34 -5.01 -30.20
C SER A 9 49.04 -5.60 -31.57
N ARG A 10 48.06 -6.51 -31.64
CA ARG A 10 47.46 -6.94 -32.89
C ARG A 10 46.63 -5.78 -33.42
N ASP A 11 47.12 -5.10 -34.44
CA ASP A 11 46.33 -4.21 -35.29
C ASP A 11 45.21 -5.02 -35.95
N VAL A 12 43.98 -4.75 -35.56
CA VAL A 12 42.79 -5.27 -36.24
C VAL A 12 42.30 -4.18 -37.18
N ASP A 13 42.51 -4.45 -38.47
CA ASP A 13 42.13 -3.63 -39.62
C ASP A 13 40.65 -3.22 -39.54
N LYS A 14 40.41 -1.92 -39.31
CA LYS A 14 39.08 -1.34 -39.19
C LYS A 14 38.53 -1.05 -40.59
N LYS A 15 38.03 -2.08 -41.26
CA LYS A 15 37.27 -1.95 -42.51
C LYS A 15 35.77 -1.92 -42.22
N GLY A 16 35.13 -0.84 -42.65
CA GLY A 16 33.81 -0.42 -42.21
C GLY A 16 32.67 -1.39 -42.53
N LYS A 17 31.84 -1.61 -41.51
CA LYS A 17 30.41 -1.77 -41.64
C LYS A 17 29.79 -1.20 -40.37
N GLN A 18 29.25 0.02 -40.46
CA GLN A 18 28.34 0.55 -39.45
C GLN A 18 27.07 -0.30 -39.50
N GLU A 19 27.10 -1.47 -38.88
CA GLU A 19 25.87 -2.10 -38.41
C GLU A 19 25.50 -1.33 -37.15
N SER A 20 24.54 -0.40 -37.33
CA SER A 20 23.80 0.18 -36.23
C SER A 20 23.34 -0.98 -35.36
N LEU A 21 23.94 -1.14 -34.19
CA LEU A 21 23.41 -1.91 -33.09
C LEU A 21 22.01 -1.36 -32.85
N SER A 22 21.02 -2.00 -33.47
CA SER A 22 19.63 -1.71 -33.23
C SER A 22 19.46 -1.85 -31.72
N ARG A 23 19.02 -0.76 -31.07
CA ARG A 23 18.49 -0.85 -29.71
C ARG A 23 17.41 -1.93 -29.79
N SER A 24 17.74 -3.14 -29.35
CA SER A 24 16.76 -4.20 -29.24
C SER A 24 15.65 -3.65 -28.36
N ASP A 25 14.40 -3.82 -28.78
CA ASP A 25 13.22 -3.40 -28.03
C ASP A 25 13.25 -4.04 -26.64
N VAL A 26 13.86 -3.34 -25.68
CA VAL A 26 13.99 -3.79 -24.28
C VAL A 26 12.59 -3.97 -23.66
N SER A 27 11.57 -3.37 -24.28
CA SER A 27 10.15 -3.51 -23.95
C SER A 27 9.64 -4.97 -24.01
N GLY A 28 10.31 -5.87 -24.75
CA GLY A 28 9.93 -7.27 -24.86
C GLY A 28 10.58 -8.20 -23.82
N SER A 29 11.58 -7.73 -23.06
CA SER A 29 12.34 -8.55 -22.12
C SER A 29 11.43 -9.17 -21.04
N PRO A 30 11.60 -10.47 -20.70
CA PRO A 30 10.83 -11.10 -19.63
C PRO A 30 10.99 -10.38 -18.29
N PHE A 31 12.15 -9.75 -18.05
CA PHE A 31 12.39 -8.93 -16.87
C PHE A 31 11.52 -7.67 -16.86
N VAL A 32 11.51 -6.91 -17.96
CA VAL A 32 10.71 -5.68 -18.08
C VAL A 32 9.23 -5.99 -17.99
N ARG A 33 8.76 -7.10 -18.58
CA ARG A 33 7.38 -7.57 -18.45
C ARG A 33 6.99 -7.87 -17.00
N THR A 34 7.83 -8.60 -16.27
CA THR A 34 7.56 -8.90 -14.85
C THR A 34 7.57 -7.63 -14.01
N LEU A 35 8.48 -6.69 -14.27
CA LEU A 35 8.56 -5.43 -13.54
C LEU A 35 7.35 -4.53 -13.80
N THR A 36 6.94 -4.37 -15.05
CA THR A 36 5.73 -3.62 -15.42
C THR A 36 4.47 -4.24 -14.82
N ARG A 37 4.37 -5.58 -14.81
CA ARG A 37 3.26 -6.29 -14.17
C ARG A 37 3.21 -6.00 -12.67
N ASN A 38 4.32 -6.20 -11.96
CA ASN A 38 4.37 -5.91 -10.52
C ASN A 38 3.99 -4.45 -10.23
N ARG A 39 4.53 -3.50 -10.99
CA ARG A 39 4.19 -2.07 -10.86
C ARG A 39 2.69 -1.83 -11.03
N SER A 40 2.08 -2.37 -12.09
CA SER A 40 0.64 -2.23 -12.32
C SER A 40 -0.19 -2.88 -11.21
N GLU A 41 0.26 -4.00 -10.66
CA GLU A 41 -0.40 -4.64 -9.53
C GLU A 41 -0.32 -3.73 -8.28
N PHE A 42 0.80 -3.08 -7.99
CA PHE A 42 0.89 -2.11 -6.89
C PHE A 42 -0.04 -0.92 -7.09
N GLU A 43 -0.02 -0.29 -8.26
CA GLU A 43 -0.85 0.87 -8.60
C GLU A 43 -2.35 0.54 -8.48
N ASN A 44 -2.78 -0.64 -8.97
CA ASN A 44 -4.17 -1.08 -8.89
C ASN A 44 -4.66 -1.23 -7.43
N HIS A 45 -3.80 -1.71 -6.54
CA HIS A 45 -4.19 -1.90 -5.14
C HIS A 45 -4.18 -0.59 -4.36
N GLU A 46 -3.27 0.33 -4.69
CA GLU A 46 -3.29 1.68 -4.12
C GLU A 46 -4.59 2.40 -4.51
N GLN A 47 -5.05 2.22 -5.75
CA GLN A 47 -6.36 2.71 -6.21
C GLN A 47 -7.53 2.05 -5.46
N GLU A 48 -7.52 0.72 -5.30
CA GLU A 48 -8.56 0.02 -4.54
C GLU A 48 -8.63 0.50 -3.09
N LEU A 49 -7.47 0.67 -2.45
CA LEU A 49 -7.38 1.20 -1.09
C LEU A 49 -7.90 2.64 -1.02
N GLN A 50 -7.61 3.47 -2.02
CA GLN A 50 -8.12 4.84 -2.08
C GLN A 50 -9.65 4.87 -2.20
N ILE A 51 -10.25 4.00 -3.02
CA ILE A 51 -11.71 3.89 -3.14
C ILE A 51 -12.34 3.51 -1.79
N LEU A 52 -11.75 2.55 -1.08
CA LEU A 52 -12.23 2.15 0.24
C LEU A 52 -12.10 3.27 1.29
N LYS A 53 -11.04 4.08 1.21
CA LYS A 53 -10.85 5.26 2.08
C LYS A 53 -11.90 6.34 1.79
N ASP A 54 -12.17 6.63 0.52
CA ASP A 54 -13.20 7.60 0.13
C ASP A 54 -14.60 7.13 0.55
N GLU A 55 -14.87 5.81 0.48
CA GLU A 55 -16.10 5.21 1.02
C GLU A 55 -16.16 5.35 2.55
N LEU A 56 -15.04 5.16 3.25
CA LEU A 56 -14.96 5.30 4.71
C LEU A 56 -15.26 6.72 5.16
N ASP A 57 -14.81 7.72 4.42
CA ASP A 57 -15.14 9.11 4.70
C ASP A 57 -16.64 9.38 4.55
N LYS A 58 -17.28 8.84 3.51
CA LYS A 58 -18.73 8.98 3.30
C LYS A 58 -19.52 8.34 4.43
N VAL A 59 -19.22 7.08 4.76
CA VAL A 59 -19.90 6.33 5.83
C VAL A 59 -19.63 6.96 7.20
N GLY A 60 -18.41 7.47 7.43
CA GLY A 60 -18.07 8.19 8.65
C GLY A 60 -18.86 9.49 8.79
N ASN A 61 -19.01 10.27 7.71
CA ASN A 61 -19.81 11.49 7.71
C ASN A 61 -21.31 11.21 7.95
N GLU A 62 -21.82 10.09 7.44
CA GLU A 62 -23.18 9.62 7.72
C GLU A 62 -23.33 9.23 9.19
N LEU A 63 -22.34 8.55 9.78
CA LEU A 63 -22.34 8.18 11.19
C LEU A 63 -22.26 9.40 12.13
N GLU A 64 -21.51 10.43 11.76
CA GLU A 64 -21.46 11.72 12.48
C GLU A 64 -22.83 12.43 12.48
N ARG A 65 -23.52 12.39 11.33
CA ARG A 65 -24.88 12.96 11.19
C ARG A 65 -25.89 12.17 11.99
N GLU A 66 -25.86 10.84 11.85
CA GLU A 66 -26.81 9.92 12.46
C GLU A 66 -26.06 8.80 13.21
N PRO A 67 -25.75 9.01 14.51
CA PRO A 67 -25.06 8.03 15.34
C PRO A 67 -26.01 6.91 15.77
N THR A 68 -26.31 6.02 14.81
CA THR A 68 -27.14 4.83 15.00
C THR A 68 -26.28 3.57 14.97
N ILE A 69 -26.77 2.50 15.59
CA ILE A 69 -26.08 1.20 15.60
C ILE A 69 -25.95 0.64 14.16
N ALA A 70 -26.95 0.89 13.32
CA ALA A 70 -26.93 0.47 11.91
C ALA A 70 -25.77 1.15 11.16
N ASN A 71 -25.64 2.47 11.28
CA ASN A 71 -24.57 3.23 10.62
C ASN A 71 -23.19 2.84 11.18
N PHE A 72 -23.10 2.60 12.50
CA PHE A 72 -21.86 2.14 13.12
C PHE A 72 -21.43 0.77 12.59
N ARG A 73 -22.38 -0.15 12.39
CA ARG A 73 -22.08 -1.46 11.82
C ARG A 73 -21.49 -1.35 10.42
N THR A 74 -22.09 -0.52 9.56
CA THR A 74 -21.58 -0.26 8.21
C THR A 74 -20.16 0.32 8.26
N PHE A 75 -19.92 1.29 9.16
CA PHE A 75 -18.61 1.89 9.37
C PHE A 75 -17.56 0.86 9.84
N ARG A 76 -17.90 0.03 10.84
CA ARG A 76 -17.01 -1.02 11.37
C ARG A 76 -16.69 -2.08 10.31
N ASP A 77 -17.69 -2.52 9.56
CA ASP A 77 -17.51 -3.51 8.50
C ASP A 77 -16.52 -3.01 7.43
N LEU A 78 -16.59 -1.72 7.08
CA LEU A 78 -15.69 -1.10 6.12
C LEU A 78 -14.25 -0.98 6.65
N ILE A 79 -14.06 -0.59 7.91
CA ILE A 79 -12.75 -0.62 8.59
C ILE A 79 -12.16 -2.04 8.53
N GLY A 80 -12.98 -3.07 8.77
CA GLY A 80 -12.57 -4.46 8.70
C GLY A 80 -12.12 -4.88 7.29
N ARG A 81 -12.80 -4.39 6.23
CA ARG A 81 -12.40 -4.63 4.83
C ARG A 81 -11.06 -3.98 4.51
N ILE A 82 -10.87 -2.73 4.91
CA ILE A 82 -9.59 -2.01 4.71
C ILE A 82 -8.45 -2.74 5.41
N THR A 83 -8.65 -3.12 6.66
CA THR A 83 -7.66 -3.86 7.46
C THR A 83 -7.26 -5.18 6.80
N LYS A 84 -8.24 -5.93 6.27
CA LYS A 84 -7.98 -7.17 5.53
C LYS A 84 -7.20 -6.93 4.24
N ASN A 85 -7.53 -5.90 3.48
CA ASN A 85 -6.83 -5.55 2.24
C ASN A 85 -5.36 -5.22 2.56
N VAL A 86 -5.11 -4.32 3.52
CA VAL A 86 -3.76 -3.93 3.96
C VAL A 86 -2.94 -5.13 4.43
N THR A 87 -3.53 -6.00 5.27
CA THR A 87 -2.83 -7.17 5.82
C THR A 87 -2.48 -8.18 4.72
N SER A 88 -3.43 -8.50 3.83
CA SER A 88 -3.21 -9.40 2.69
C SER A 88 -2.06 -8.92 1.81
N HIS A 89 -2.00 -7.62 1.59
CA HIS A 89 -1.00 -6.99 0.75
C HIS A 89 0.38 -6.94 1.40
N ALA A 90 0.44 -6.64 2.69
CA ALA A 90 1.67 -6.73 3.48
C ALA A 90 2.26 -8.14 3.46
N TYR A 91 1.43 -9.19 3.59
CA TYR A 91 1.86 -10.58 3.44
C TYR A 91 2.40 -10.88 2.04
N ARG A 92 1.78 -10.35 0.98
CA ARG A 92 2.29 -10.51 -0.39
C ARG A 92 3.66 -9.88 -0.56
N LEU A 93 3.86 -8.66 -0.04
CA LEU A 93 5.14 -7.96 -0.12
C LEU A 93 6.27 -8.72 0.57
N GLN A 94 6.01 -9.28 1.76
CA GLN A 94 6.97 -10.11 2.48
C GLN A 94 7.41 -11.33 1.65
N ARG A 95 6.48 -11.98 0.93
CA ARG A 95 6.80 -13.15 0.10
C ARG A 95 7.67 -12.83 -1.12
N VAL A 96 7.61 -11.60 -1.64
CA VAL A 96 8.38 -11.15 -2.82
C VAL A 96 9.76 -10.62 -2.42
N GLY A 97 10.09 -10.63 -1.11
CA GLY A 97 11.38 -10.16 -0.60
C GLY A 97 11.45 -8.65 -0.35
N GLY A 98 10.30 -7.97 -0.34
CA GLY A 98 10.19 -6.59 0.15
C GLY A 98 10.17 -6.53 1.67
N THR A 99 10.50 -5.36 2.23
CA THR A 99 10.54 -4.98 3.64
C THR A 99 9.71 -5.88 4.57
N THR A 100 10.35 -6.38 5.64
CA THR A 100 9.71 -7.19 6.67
C THR A 100 8.38 -6.56 7.10
N LEU A 101 7.33 -7.38 7.23
CA LEU A 101 6.02 -6.98 7.74
C LEU A 101 6.21 -5.99 8.90
N ASN A 102 5.79 -4.73 8.71
CA ASN A 102 5.99 -3.70 9.71
C ASN A 102 5.22 -4.13 10.97
N PRO A 103 5.91 -4.46 12.09
CA PRO A 103 5.23 -4.96 13.29
C PRO A 103 4.21 -3.94 13.83
N ARG A 104 4.40 -2.66 13.49
CA ARG A 104 3.47 -1.59 13.86
C ARG A 104 2.10 -1.69 13.17
N CYS A 105 1.98 -2.37 12.04
CA CYS A 105 0.67 -2.55 11.39
C CYS A 105 -0.29 -3.31 12.31
N PHE A 106 0.18 -4.38 12.97
CA PHE A 106 -0.67 -5.14 13.91
C PHE A 106 -0.98 -4.34 15.18
N GLU A 107 -0.04 -3.53 15.65
CA GLU A 107 -0.27 -2.61 16.78
C GLU A 107 -1.37 -1.60 16.42
N ILE A 108 -1.28 -0.95 15.26
CA ILE A 108 -2.29 0.01 14.78
C ILE A 108 -3.65 -0.68 14.62
N ILE A 109 -3.70 -1.88 14.04
CA ILE A 109 -4.96 -2.64 13.90
C ILE A 109 -5.58 -2.93 15.27
N THR A 110 -4.76 -3.27 16.27
CA THR A 110 -5.24 -3.52 17.63
C THR A 110 -5.78 -2.24 18.26
N VAL A 111 -5.14 -1.09 18.01
CA VAL A 111 -5.63 0.23 18.46
C VAL A 111 -6.95 0.58 17.77
N ILE A 112 -7.06 0.38 16.45
CA ILE A 112 -8.29 0.61 15.69
C ILE A 112 -9.46 -0.19 16.27
N ASP A 113 -9.27 -1.48 16.56
CA ASP A 113 -10.34 -2.34 17.10
C ASP A 113 -10.79 -1.85 18.49
N ARG A 114 -9.84 -1.47 19.35
CA ARG A 114 -10.13 -0.86 20.65
C ARG A 114 -10.91 0.44 20.52
N GLU A 115 -10.51 1.33 19.60
CA GLU A 115 -11.19 2.62 19.41
C GLU A 115 -12.58 2.44 18.77
N ALA A 116 -12.77 1.45 17.91
CA ALA A 116 -14.08 1.08 17.38
C ALA A 116 -15.03 0.60 18.51
N ASP A 117 -14.53 -0.18 19.47
CA ASP A 117 -15.31 -0.60 20.64
C ASP A 117 -15.65 0.59 21.57
N ASN A 118 -14.73 1.55 21.72
CA ASN A 118 -15.01 2.78 22.46
C ASN A 118 -16.12 3.60 21.79
N LEU A 119 -16.07 3.74 20.47
CA LEU A 119 -17.12 4.40 19.69
C LEU A 119 -18.48 3.70 19.85
N TYR A 120 -18.50 2.36 19.83
CA TYR A 120 -19.72 1.59 20.08
C TYR A 120 -20.35 1.93 21.44
N ARG A 121 -19.54 1.99 22.50
CA ARG A 121 -20.01 2.34 23.86
C ARG A 121 -20.58 3.74 23.93
N LEU A 122 -19.94 4.71 23.26
CA LEU A 122 -20.44 6.09 23.17
C LEU A 122 -21.81 6.15 22.48
N ILE A 123 -22.00 5.40 21.39
CA ILE A 123 -23.27 5.34 20.64
C ILE A 123 -24.39 4.69 21.46
N MET A 124 -24.05 3.72 22.31
CA MET A 124 -25.00 3.00 23.16
C MET A 124 -25.40 3.77 24.43
N THR A 125 -24.65 4.81 24.80
CA THR A 125 -24.95 5.62 25.98
C THR A 125 -26.22 6.45 25.75
N GLU A 126 -27.13 6.51 26.74
CA GLU A 126 -28.40 7.26 26.63
C GLU A 126 -28.17 8.75 26.33
N ASN A 127 -27.17 9.35 27.00
CA ASN A 127 -26.71 10.71 26.71
C ASN A 127 -25.63 10.67 25.62
N LYS A 128 -26.06 10.72 24.36
CA LYS A 128 -25.14 10.74 23.21
C LYS A 128 -24.35 12.04 23.18
N ASP A 129 -23.13 12.01 23.69
CA ASP A 129 -22.15 13.08 23.48
C ASP A 129 -21.72 13.06 22.00
N ARG A 130 -22.38 13.89 21.19
CA ARG A 130 -22.11 13.98 19.74
C ARG A 130 -20.68 14.45 19.46
N LEU A 131 -20.12 15.31 20.30
CA LEU A 131 -18.75 15.79 20.11
C LEU A 131 -17.75 14.66 20.34
N ALA A 132 -17.93 13.87 21.40
CA ALA A 132 -17.08 12.71 21.68
C ALA A 132 -17.18 11.66 20.56
N ILE A 133 -18.39 11.40 20.04
CA ILE A 133 -18.62 10.48 18.92
C ILE A 133 -17.88 10.98 17.66
N THR A 134 -18.07 12.24 17.29
CA THR A 134 -17.40 12.83 16.10
C THR A 134 -15.88 12.78 16.24
N ASN A 135 -15.33 13.13 17.41
CA ASN A 135 -13.90 13.05 17.66
C ASN A 135 -13.37 11.62 17.48
N LYS A 136 -14.10 10.60 17.97
CA LYS A 136 -13.70 9.20 17.80
C LYS A 136 -13.77 8.72 16.36
N ILE A 137 -14.76 9.18 15.60
CA ILE A 137 -14.84 8.88 14.16
C ILE A 137 -13.64 9.49 13.42
N LEU A 138 -13.28 10.75 13.72
CA LEU A 138 -12.12 11.41 13.12
C LEU A 138 -10.81 10.69 13.45
N GLU A 139 -10.63 10.27 14.70
CA GLU A 139 -9.47 9.50 15.14
C GLU A 139 -9.37 8.16 14.42
N LEU A 140 -10.48 7.43 14.29
CA LEU A 140 -10.54 6.17 13.55
C LEU A 140 -10.20 6.37 12.06
N LYS A 141 -10.72 7.42 11.42
CA LYS A 141 -10.34 7.77 10.03
C LYS A 141 -8.84 8.03 9.93
N GLY A 142 -8.26 8.77 10.89
CA GLY A 142 -6.81 9.04 10.95
C GLY A 142 -5.97 7.76 11.09
N LEU A 143 -6.33 6.89 12.03
CA LEU A 143 -5.65 5.60 12.22
C LEU A 143 -5.69 4.72 10.97
N VAL A 144 -6.80 4.74 10.23
CA VAL A 144 -6.92 4.01 8.95
C VAL A 144 -6.04 4.62 7.85
N VAL A 145 -5.85 5.93 7.83
CA VAL A 145 -4.90 6.58 6.90
C VAL A 145 -3.45 6.24 7.25
N ASP A 146 -3.14 6.08 8.54
CA ASP A 146 -1.83 5.69 9.03
C ASP A 146 -1.47 4.22 8.77
N LEU A 147 -2.44 3.39 8.34
CA LEU A 147 -2.17 2.09 7.74
C LEU A 147 -1.49 2.28 6.37
N LYS A 148 -0.20 2.59 6.41
CA LYS A 148 0.69 2.58 5.26
C LYS A 148 1.48 1.27 5.24
N ILE A 149 1.60 0.68 4.04
CA ILE A 149 2.47 -0.46 3.74
C ILE A 149 3.87 0.07 3.42
#